data_AF-A0A4W5KU43-F1
#
_entry.id   AF-A0A4W5KU43-F1
#
_cell.length_a   1.000
_cell.length_b   1.000
_cell.length_c   1.000
_cell.angle_alpha   90.00
_cell.angle_beta   90.00
_cell.angle_gamma   90.00
#
_symmetry.space_group_name_H-M   'P 1'
#
loop_
_entity.id
_entity.type
_entity.pdbx_description
1 polymer ?
#
loop_
_entity_poly.entity_id
_entity_poly.type
_entity_poly.pdbx_seq_one_letter_code
_entity_poly.pdbx_strand_id
1 'polypeptide(L)' 'MLVLFETAAGHALFKVQDEGKLANVDDIHKHFASSDKASQVVKLKAFNAFKDTTEAVADVI' A
#
# COMPACT_ATOMS: atom_id res chain seq x y z
N MET A 1 6.36 -8.77 6.64
CA MET A 1 5.62 -7.54 7.01
C MET A 1 4.43 -7.30 6.08
N LEU A 2 3.31 -6.80 6.60
CA LEU A 2 2.15 -6.34 5.82
C LEU A 2 2.02 -4.82 5.98
N VAL A 3 1.68 -4.14 4.90
CA VAL A 3 1.45 -2.69 4.87
C VAL A 3 0.01 -2.45 4.44
N LEU A 4 -0.76 -1.76 5.27
CA LEU A 4 -2.10 -1.29 4.94
C LEU A 4 -1.97 0.09 4.29
N PHE A 5 -2.65 0.28 3.17
CA PHE A 5 -2.71 1.54 2.45
C PHE A 5 -4.16 1.91 2.21
N GLU A 6 -4.56 3.05 2.74
CA GLU A 6 -5.93 3.54 2.66
C GLU A 6 -6.04 4.49 1.47
N THR A 7 -7.09 4.30 0.68
CA THR A 7 -7.41 5.13 -0.48
C THR A 7 -8.87 5.51 -0.42
N ALA A 8 -9.26 6.56 -1.14
CA ALA A 8 -10.67 6.94 -1.25
C ALA A 8 -11.57 5.83 -1.85
N ALA A 9 -10.97 4.83 -2.51
CA ALA A 9 -11.69 3.68 -3.06
C ALA A 9 -11.78 2.50 -2.08
N GLY A 10 -11.04 2.50 -0.97
CA GLY A 10 -10.97 1.40 -0.02
C GLY A 10 -9.56 1.12 0.50
N HIS A 11 -9.41 -0.06 1.10
CA HIS A 11 -8.20 -0.52 1.76
C HIS A 11 -7.41 -1.50 0.91
N ALA A 12 -6.15 -1.15 0.63
CA ALA A 12 -5.21 -2.02 -0.05
C ALA A 12 -4.22 -2.60 0.96
N LEU A 13 -4.14 -3.93 1.02
CA LEU A 13 -3.17 -4.64 1.85
C LEU A 13 -2.03 -5.14 0.96
N PHE A 14 -0.83 -4.63 1.21
CA PHE A 14 0.38 -5.02 0.52
C PHE A 14 1.23 -5.94 1.38
N LYS A 15 1.78 -6.99 0.77
CA LYS A 15 2.83 -7.81 1.36
C LYS A 15 4.18 -7.28 0.89
N VAL A 16 5.05 -6.97 1.85
CA VAL A 16 6.44 -6.61 1.57
C VAL A 16 7.19 -7.88 1.17
N GLN A 17 7.83 -7.86 0.01
CA GLN A 17 8.68 -8.96 -0.48
C GLN A 17 10.11 -8.82 0.01
N ASP A 18 10.62 -7.59 0.10
CA ASP A 18 12.01 -7.30 0.42
C ASP A 18 12.07 -6.28 1.57
N GLU A 19 12.10 -6.80 2.80
CA GLU A 19 12.12 -5.98 4.02
C GLU A 19 13.44 -5.19 4.17
N GLY A 20 14.54 -5.70 3.59
CA GLY A 20 15.84 -5.03 3.62
C GLY A 20 15.84 -3.69 2.88
N LYS A 21 15.02 -3.55 1.83
CA LYS A 21 14.87 -2.29 1.07
C LYS A 21 14.07 -1.22 1.81
N LEU A 22 13.35 -1.59 2.87
CA LEU A 22 12.61 -0.67 3.72
C LEU A 22 13.38 -0.27 4.99
N ALA A 23 14.59 -0.80 5.19
CA ALA A 23 15.41 -0.50 6.37
C ALA A 23 16.00 0.93 6.33
N ASN A 24 16.31 1.45 5.14
CA ASN A 24 16.89 2.79 4.96
C ASN A 24 15.83 3.79 4.50
N VAL A 25 15.34 4.61 5.43
CA VAL A 25 14.26 5.60 5.19
C VAL A 25 14.60 6.56 4.04
N ASP A 26 15.86 6.98 3.91
CA ASP A 26 16.31 7.89 2.86
C ASP A 26 16.21 7.29 1.45
N ASP A 27 16.28 5.97 1.29
CA ASP A 27 16.27 5.31 -0.02
C ASP A 27 14.90 4.79 -0.44
N ILE A 28 13.92 4.74 0.48
CA ILE A 28 12.57 4.22 0.22
C ILE A 28 11.97 4.88 -1.03
N HIS A 29 12.03 6.20 -1.14
CA HIS A 29 11.46 6.93 -2.28
C HIS A 29 12.04 6.47 -3.63
N LYS A 30 13.31 6.05 -3.70
CA LYS A 30 13.96 5.57 -4.92
C LYS A 30 13.41 4.21 -5.36
N HIS A 31 13.00 3.40 -4.41
CA HIS A 31 12.39 2.10 -4.63
C HIS A 31 10.94 2.21 -5.14
N PHE A 32 10.26 3.32 -4.86
CA PHE A 32 8.90 3.62 -5.34
C PHE A 32 8.86 4.61 -6.51
N ALA A 33 10.02 5.00 -7.07
CA ALA A 33 10.10 5.98 -8.16
C ALA A 33 9.54 5.48 -9.51
N SER A 34 9.44 4.16 -9.71
CA SER A 34 8.80 3.56 -10.89
C SER A 34 7.94 2.36 -10.51
N SER A 35 6.92 2.06 -11.34
CA SER A 35 6.00 0.94 -11.12
C SER A 35 6.70 -0.41 -11.06
N ASP A 36 7.71 -0.62 -11.91
CA ASP A 36 8.48 -1.86 -11.94
C ASP A 36 9.27 -2.07 -10.64
N LYS A 37 9.91 -1.02 -10.12
CA LYS A 37 10.67 -1.09 -8.87
C LYS A 37 9.75 -1.29 -7.67
N ALA A 38 8.62 -0.59 -7.63
CA ALA A 38 7.64 -0.72 -6.56
C ALA A 38 7.09 -2.15 -6.47
N SER A 39 6.78 -2.76 -7.61
CA SER A 39 6.24 -4.13 -7.70
C SER A 39 7.21 -5.20 -7.20
N GLN A 40 8.52 -4.93 -7.22
CA GLN A 40 9.54 -5.81 -6.65
C GLN A 40 9.62 -5.71 -5.12
N VAL A 41 9.22 -4.58 -4.54
CA VAL A 41 9.31 -4.30 -3.10
C VAL A 41 8.03 -4.71 -2.39
N VAL A 42 6.88 -4.38 -2.98
CA VAL A 42 5.55 -4.66 -2.44
C VAL A 42 4.69 -5.39 -3.46
N LYS A 43 3.89 -6.34 -2.98
CA LYS A 43 2.92 -7.07 -3.79
C LYS A 43 1.54 -6.96 -3.17
N LEU A 44 0.54 -6.59 -3.96
CA LEU A 44 -0.84 -6.52 -3.50
C LEU A 44 -1.29 -7.92 -3.05
N LYS A 45 -1.78 -8.01 -1.81
CA LYS A 45 -2.28 -9.25 -1.21
C LYS A 45 -3.79 -9.27 -1.15
N ALA A 46 -4.41 -8.15 -0.81
CA ALA A 46 -5.86 -8.00 -0.79
C ALA A 46 -6.23 -6.55 -1.10
N PHE A 47 -7.37 -6.35 -1.73
CA PHE A 47 -7.98 -5.03 -1.91
C PHE A 47 -9.44 -5.12 -1.49
N ASN A 48 -9.83 -4.28 -0.55
CA ASN A 48 -11.17 -4.19 -0.02
C ASN A 48 -11.75 -2.84 -0.44
N ALA A 49 -12.50 -2.83 -1.53
CA ALA A 49 -13.15 -1.63 -2.03
C ALA A 49 -14.31 -1.22 -1.11
N PHE A 50 -14.53 0.08 -0.92
CA PHE A 50 -15.75 0.57 -0.29
C PHE A 50 -16.95 0.25 -1.17
N LYS A 51 -18.01 -0.28 -0.55
CA LYS A 51 -19.20 -0.71 -1.28
C LYS A 51 -20.06 0.47 -1.71
N ASP A 52 -20.02 1.54 -0.94
CA ASP A 52 -20.72 2.80 -1.22
C ASP A 52 -20.02 4.00 -0.56
N THR A 53 -20.44 5.20 -0.92
CA THR A 53 -19.92 6.46 -0.35
C THR A 53 -20.24 6.63 1.13
N THR A 54 -21.19 5.86 1.68
CA THR A 54 -21.57 5.92 3.10
C THR A 54 -20.52 5.21 3.95
N GLU A 55 -20.06 4.04 3.50
CA GLU A 55 -18.92 3.33 4.09
C GLU A 55 -17.64 4.17 4.04
N ALA A 56 -17.36 4.80 2.89
CA ALA A 56 -16.17 5.64 2.74
C ALA A 56 -16.15 6.85 3.69
N VAL A 57 -17.32 7.40 4.04
CA VAL A 57 -17.44 8.52 4.99
C VAL A 57 -17.36 8.02 6.43
N ALA A 58 -17.92 6.85 6.74
CA ALA A 58 -17.86 6.27 8.09
C ALA A 58 -16.44 5.85 8.51
N ASP A 59 -15.56 5.56 7.55
CA ASP A 59 -14.17 5.15 7.81
C ASP A 59 -13.21 6.35 7.99
N VAL A 60 -13.61 7.53 7.52
CA VAL A 60 -12.82 8.78 7.59
C VAL A 60 -13.19 9.64 8.82
N ILE A 61 -14.30 9.32 9.50
CA ILE A 61 -14.80 10.02 10.71
C ILE A 61 -14.41 9.25 11.96
#